data_AF-A0A0C1IJU0-F1
#
_entry.id   AF-A0A0C1IJU0-F1
#
_cell.length_a   1.000
_cell.length_b   1.000
_cell.length_c   1.000
_cell.angle_alpha   90.00
_cell.angle_beta   90.00
_cell.angle_gamma   90.00
#
_symmetry.space_group_name_H-M   'P 1'
#
loop_
_entity.id
_entity.type
_entity.pdbx_description
1 polymer ?
#
loop_
_entity_poly.entity_id
_entity_poly.type
_entity_poly.pdbx_seq_one_letter_code
_entity_poly.pdbx_strand_id
1 'polypeptide(L)'
;MNYVKYTDDDLLEAHDSMLDYSGTLDESLDKEIQDRGGLDQIKQNIRERKLVPDEIRRINKIVYPLIMEGKDTESIKKLATSDVLDQLQLTYVVDLAIEDAKSHYKNVSVNSRTIIGSIIGFIVASLLSAGLWWYTILLTGKIYYILIGVTVIVSYLIIRILTGQNFRNVVVFIASFISAFAAIPLGLWIYRIITT
;
A
#
# COMPACT_ATOMS: atom_id res chain seq x y z
N MET A 1 -42.76 -12.08 13.43
CA MET A 1 -41.69 -12.74 12.62
C MET A 1 -40.48 -12.94 13.54
N ASN A 2 -39.38 -13.61 13.14
CA ASN A 2 -38.17 -13.63 13.98
C ASN A 2 -37.09 -12.71 13.38
N TYR A 3 -36.95 -11.52 13.98
CA TYR A 3 -36.07 -10.45 13.49
C TYR A 3 -34.64 -10.52 14.05
N VAL A 4 -34.34 -11.45 14.97
CA VAL A 4 -33.01 -11.60 15.59
C VAL A 4 -31.89 -11.83 14.57
N LYS A 5 -32.21 -12.45 13.43
CA LYS A 5 -31.24 -12.74 12.35
C LYS A 5 -31.05 -11.60 11.36
N TYR A 6 -31.85 -10.53 11.47
CA TYR A 6 -31.82 -9.42 10.53
C TYR A 6 -30.57 -8.57 10.77
N THR A 7 -29.95 -8.14 9.67
CA THR A 7 -28.91 -7.12 9.73
C THR A 7 -29.54 -5.76 10.03
N ASP A 8 -28.73 -4.79 10.42
CA ASP A 8 -29.21 -3.43 10.70
C ASP A 8 -29.86 -2.79 9.44
N ASP A 9 -29.36 -3.12 8.24
CA ASP A 9 -29.97 -2.71 6.98
C ASP A 9 -31.36 -3.35 6.80
N ASP A 10 -31.49 -4.66 7.05
CA ASP A 10 -32.75 -5.38 6.92
C ASP A 10 -33.79 -4.88 7.95
N LEU A 11 -33.35 -4.51 9.16
CA LEU A 11 -34.20 -3.93 10.20
C LEU A 11 -34.72 -2.55 9.80
N LEU A 12 -33.86 -1.71 9.22
CA LEU A 12 -34.24 -0.38 8.74
C LEU A 12 -35.21 -0.49 7.55
N GLU A 13 -34.94 -1.38 6.60
CA GLU A 13 -35.80 -1.61 5.44
C GLU A 13 -37.17 -2.17 5.85
N ALA A 14 -37.19 -3.15 6.77
CA ALA A 14 -38.44 -3.71 7.30
C ALA A 14 -39.25 -2.65 8.07
N HIS A 15 -38.59 -1.81 8.86
CA HIS A 15 -39.22 -0.71 9.60
C HIS A 15 -39.88 0.29 8.67
N ASP A 16 -39.13 0.81 7.68
CA ASP A 16 -39.62 1.82 6.75
C ASP A 16 -40.73 1.25 5.85
N SER A 17 -40.57 0.02 5.37
CA SER A 17 -41.60 -0.68 4.58
C SER A 17 -42.90 -0.89 5.36
N MET A 18 -42.83 -1.31 6.63
CA MET A 18 -44.03 -1.54 7.44
C MET A 18 -44.78 -0.26 7.74
N LEU A 19 -44.06 0.83 8.06
CA LEU A 19 -44.67 2.14 8.25
C LEU A 19 -45.34 2.65 6.97
N ASP A 20 -44.67 2.51 5.82
CA ASP A 20 -45.19 2.99 4.54
C ASP A 20 -46.41 2.20 4.05
N TYR A 21 -46.44 0.88 4.24
CA TYR A 21 -47.52 0.03 3.73
C TYR A 21 -48.66 -0.21 4.71
N SER A 22 -48.38 -0.30 6.00
CA SER A 22 -49.37 -0.72 7.01
C SER A 22 -49.63 0.33 8.10
N GLY A 23 -48.82 1.38 8.17
CA GLY A 23 -48.92 2.43 9.19
C GLY A 23 -48.73 1.95 10.63
N THR A 24 -48.40 0.66 10.83
CA THR A 24 -48.24 0.03 12.13
C THR A 24 -47.00 -0.87 12.12
N LEU A 25 -46.22 -0.81 13.20
CA LEU A 25 -45.03 -1.62 13.37
C LEU A 25 -45.38 -2.95 14.03
N ASP A 26 -44.80 -4.04 13.54
CA ASP A 26 -44.89 -5.33 14.21
C ASP A 26 -44.16 -5.27 15.56
N GLU A 27 -44.81 -5.70 16.64
CA GLU A 27 -44.25 -5.62 18.00
C GLU A 27 -42.92 -6.38 18.15
N SER A 28 -42.71 -7.45 17.37
CA SER A 28 -41.44 -8.19 17.41
C SER A 28 -40.32 -7.49 16.66
N LEU A 29 -40.64 -6.64 15.67
CA LEU A 29 -39.67 -5.78 14.99
C LEU A 29 -39.29 -4.58 15.86
N ASP A 30 -40.27 -3.89 16.44
CA ASP A 30 -40.02 -2.74 17.32
C ASP A 30 -39.17 -3.15 18.52
N LYS A 31 -39.49 -4.31 19.14
CA LYS A 31 -38.70 -4.85 20.24
C LYS A 31 -37.24 -5.12 19.86
N GLU A 32 -36.99 -5.74 18.70
CA GLU A 32 -35.61 -5.99 18.24
C GLU A 32 -34.85 -4.69 17.97
N ILE A 33 -35.51 -3.67 17.41
CA ILE A 33 -34.92 -2.34 17.19
C ILE A 33 -34.54 -1.71 18.53
N GLN A 34 -35.43 -1.76 19.53
CA GLN A 34 -35.14 -1.24 20.88
C GLN A 34 -34.01 -2.02 21.57
N ASP A 35 -33.99 -3.35 21.46
CA ASP A 35 -32.95 -4.20 22.06
C ASP A 35 -31.54 -3.88 21.49
N ARG A 36 -31.47 -3.33 20.26
CA ARG A 36 -30.22 -2.86 19.62
C ARG A 36 -29.86 -1.39 19.91
N GLY A 37 -30.55 -0.75 20.84
CA GLY A 37 -30.31 0.65 21.21
C GLY A 37 -31.15 1.66 20.41
N GLY A 38 -32.17 1.19 19.69
CA GLY A 38 -33.12 2.01 18.97
C GLY A 38 -32.73 2.31 17.52
N LEU A 39 -33.67 2.92 16.80
CA LEU A 39 -33.54 3.19 15.36
C LEU A 39 -32.36 4.13 15.03
N ASP A 40 -32.07 5.09 15.91
CA ASP A 40 -30.96 6.02 15.75
C ASP A 40 -29.61 5.31 15.81
N GLN A 41 -29.45 4.34 16.73
CA GLN A 41 -28.23 3.54 16.84
C GLN A 41 -28.04 2.65 15.60
N ILE A 42 -29.12 2.04 15.10
CA ILE A 42 -29.11 1.25 13.86
C ILE A 42 -28.67 2.12 12.67
N LYS A 43 -29.26 3.32 12.51
CA LYS A 43 -28.90 4.28 11.47
C LYS A 43 -27.44 4.74 11.59
N GLN A 44 -26.96 4.96 12.82
CA GLN A 44 -25.55 5.30 13.08
C GLN A 44 -24.62 4.15 12.67
N ASN A 45 -24.92 2.91 13.06
CA ASN A 45 -24.12 1.74 12.73
C ASN A 45 -24.03 1.52 11.20
N ILE A 46 -25.11 1.79 10.47
CA ILE A 46 -25.13 1.73 9.01
C ILE A 46 -24.24 2.83 8.41
N ARG A 47 -24.36 4.08 8.89
CA ARG A 47 -23.49 5.20 8.50
C ARG A 47 -22.01 4.86 8.69
N GLU A 48 -21.65 4.37 9.87
CA GLU A 48 -20.26 4.03 10.21
C GLU A 48 -19.72 2.88 9.35
N ARG A 49 -20.54 1.89 8.99
CA ARG A 49 -20.10 0.75 8.17
C ARG A 49 -20.00 1.04 6.68
N LYS A 50 -20.85 1.91 6.13
CA LYS A 50 -20.92 2.15 4.68
C LYS A 50 -20.38 3.53 4.29
N LEU A 51 -20.94 4.58 4.88
CA LEU A 51 -20.70 5.96 4.43
C LEU A 51 -19.31 6.47 4.84
N VAL A 52 -18.84 6.13 6.05
CA VAL A 52 -17.53 6.57 6.53
C VAL A 52 -16.37 5.99 5.69
N PRO A 53 -16.30 4.67 5.40
CA PRO A 53 -15.23 4.12 4.55
C PRO A 53 -15.23 4.67 3.13
N ASP A 54 -16.40 4.86 2.54
CA ASP A 54 -16.53 5.43 1.19
C ASP A 54 -16.09 6.89 1.16
N GLU A 55 -16.41 7.64 2.21
CA GLU A 55 -15.97 9.03 2.35
C GLU A 55 -14.44 9.14 2.54
N ILE A 56 -13.85 8.28 3.37
CA ILE A 56 -12.39 8.18 3.51
C ILE A 56 -11.74 7.87 2.14
N ARG A 57 -12.35 6.97 1.36
CA ARG A 57 -11.86 6.63 0.02
C ARG A 57 -11.98 7.82 -0.94
N ARG A 58 -13.07 8.60 -0.87
CA ARG A 58 -13.25 9.83 -1.65
C ARG A 58 -12.17 10.87 -1.30
N ILE A 59 -11.95 11.10 -0.01
CA ILE A 59 -10.91 12.04 0.48
C ILE A 59 -9.54 11.61 -0.04
N ASN A 60 -9.18 10.33 0.08
CA ASN A 60 -7.92 9.81 -0.45
C ASN A 60 -7.76 10.06 -1.96
N LYS A 61 -8.82 9.83 -2.75
CA LYS A 61 -8.81 10.09 -4.21
C LYS A 61 -8.58 11.56 -4.57
N ILE A 62 -8.94 12.49 -3.69
CA ILE A 62 -8.71 13.93 -3.87
C ILE A 62 -7.31 14.32 -3.41
N VAL A 63 -6.91 13.86 -2.23
CA VAL A 63 -5.63 14.24 -1.59
C VAL A 63 -4.42 13.72 -2.38
N TYR A 64 -4.45 12.47 -2.82
CA TYR A 64 -3.33 11.84 -3.52
C TYR A 64 -2.84 12.63 -4.76
N PRO A 65 -3.68 12.94 -5.76
CA PRO A 65 -3.23 13.66 -6.94
C PRO A 65 -2.73 15.07 -6.61
N LEU A 66 -3.35 15.77 -5.66
CA LEU A 66 -2.91 17.12 -5.26
C LEU A 66 -1.50 17.11 -4.65
N ILE A 67 -1.16 16.09 -3.86
CA ILE A 67 0.21 15.91 -3.35
C ILE A 67 1.19 15.61 -4.48
N MET A 68 0.80 14.77 -5.46
CA MET A 68 1.65 14.45 -6.62
C MET A 68 1.89 15.69 -7.50
N GLU A 69 0.93 16.61 -7.58
CA GLU A 69 1.04 17.91 -8.25
C GLU A 69 1.86 18.94 -7.45
N GLY A 70 2.30 18.61 -6.23
CA GLY A 70 3.09 19.49 -5.39
C GLY A 70 2.28 20.61 -4.72
N LYS A 71 0.96 20.45 -4.57
CA LYS A 71 0.13 21.40 -3.81
C LYS A 71 0.54 21.41 -2.35
N ASP A 72 0.44 22.59 -1.72
CA ASP A 72 0.71 22.72 -0.29
C ASP A 72 -0.39 22.08 0.55
N THR A 73 -0.02 21.65 1.75
CA THR A 73 -0.94 20.93 2.64
C THR A 73 -2.09 21.79 3.15
N GLU A 74 -1.91 23.10 3.30
CA GLU A 74 -2.97 23.99 3.76
C GLU A 74 -4.06 24.15 2.69
N SER A 75 -3.66 24.27 1.43
CA SER A 75 -4.58 24.29 0.29
C SER A 75 -5.36 22.98 0.18
N ILE A 76 -4.72 21.83 0.36
CA ILE A 76 -5.40 20.54 0.34
C ILE A 76 -6.43 20.44 1.48
N LYS A 77 -6.07 20.88 2.69
CA LYS A 77 -7.00 20.91 3.84
C LYS A 77 -8.21 21.80 3.58
N LYS A 78 -8.03 22.94 2.91
CA LYS A 78 -9.13 23.85 2.56
C LYS A 78 -10.08 23.29 1.50
N LEU A 79 -9.58 22.41 0.63
CA LEU A 79 -10.38 21.75 -0.41
C LEU A 79 -11.14 20.53 0.10
N ALA A 80 -10.69 19.93 1.20
CA ALA A 80 -11.35 18.79 1.81
C ALA A 80 -12.57 19.26 2.62
N THR A 81 -13.76 18.99 2.09
CA THR A 81 -15.04 19.14 2.80
C THR A 81 -15.70 17.78 2.96
N SER A 82 -16.55 17.60 3.98
CA SER A 82 -17.31 16.37 4.18
C SER A 82 -18.64 16.67 4.86
N ASP A 83 -19.70 16.01 4.36
CA ASP A 83 -21.04 16.02 4.98
C ASP A 83 -21.28 14.77 5.85
N VAL A 84 -20.32 13.83 5.86
CA VAL A 84 -20.40 12.54 6.55
C VAL A 84 -19.55 12.52 7.80
N LEU A 85 -18.35 13.11 7.74
CA LEU A 85 -17.42 13.21 8.86
C LEU A 85 -17.61 14.54 9.58
N ASP A 86 -17.53 14.51 10.91
CA ASP A 86 -17.40 15.74 11.67
C ASP A 86 -16.05 16.44 11.38
N GLN A 87 -15.90 17.69 11.79
CA GLN A 87 -14.71 18.48 11.48
C GLN A 87 -13.41 17.87 12.06
N LEU A 88 -13.49 17.19 13.20
CA LEU A 88 -12.34 16.58 13.86
C LEU A 88 -11.92 15.30 13.13
N GLN A 89 -12.89 14.46 12.78
CA GLN A 89 -12.72 13.26 11.96
C GLN A 89 -12.19 13.61 10.57
N LEU A 90 -12.78 14.61 9.92
CA LEU A 90 -12.34 15.09 8.60
C LEU A 90 -10.87 15.53 8.65
N THR A 91 -10.51 16.36 9.64
CA THR A 91 -9.13 16.83 9.80
C THR A 91 -8.17 15.66 9.99
N TYR A 92 -8.52 14.70 10.85
CA TYR A 92 -7.73 13.50 11.09
C TYR A 92 -7.55 12.65 9.83
N VAL A 93 -8.63 12.38 9.10
CA VAL A 93 -8.59 11.58 7.86
C VAL A 93 -7.77 12.27 6.77
N VAL A 94 -7.90 13.59 6.62
CA VAL A 94 -7.13 14.37 5.65
C VAL A 94 -5.64 14.36 6.01
N ASP A 95 -5.29 14.50 7.28
CA ASP A 95 -3.89 14.46 7.73
C ASP A 95 -3.24 13.10 7.47
N LEU A 96 -3.94 12.01 7.78
CA LEU A 96 -3.50 10.66 7.44
C LEU A 96 -3.31 10.47 5.94
N ALA A 97 -4.27 10.92 5.13
CA ALA A 97 -4.21 10.82 3.68
C ALA A 97 -3.01 11.61 3.10
N ILE A 98 -2.73 12.80 3.65
CA ILE A 98 -1.59 13.63 3.26
C ILE A 98 -0.28 12.93 3.61
N GLU A 99 -0.16 12.39 4.82
CA GLU A 99 1.04 11.70 5.27
C GLU A 99 1.33 10.47 4.40
N ASP A 100 0.31 9.64 4.17
CA ASP A 100 0.42 8.45 3.32
C ASP A 100 0.80 8.82 1.88
N ALA A 101 0.12 9.82 1.28
CA ALA A 101 0.43 10.29 -0.07
C ALA A 101 1.86 10.87 -0.18
N LYS A 102 2.34 11.63 0.82
CA LYS A 102 3.72 12.15 0.86
C LYS A 102 4.74 11.04 0.98
N SER A 103 4.48 10.05 1.84
CA SER A 103 5.33 8.86 1.98
C SER A 103 5.39 8.09 0.66
N HIS A 104 4.25 7.91 0.00
CA HIS A 104 4.17 7.29 -1.32
C HIS A 104 4.99 8.07 -2.36
N TYR A 105 4.79 9.39 -2.45
CA TYR A 105 5.52 10.26 -3.37
C TYR A 105 7.03 10.19 -3.15
N LYS A 106 7.49 10.24 -1.90
CA LYS A 106 8.92 10.14 -1.56
C LYS A 106 9.54 8.81 -2.02
N ASN A 107 8.79 7.72 -1.93
CA ASN A 107 9.27 6.38 -2.31
C ASN A 107 9.29 6.18 -3.84
N VAL A 108 8.29 6.69 -4.55
CA VAL A 108 8.16 6.55 -6.01
C VAL A 108 9.00 7.58 -6.76
N SER A 109 9.23 8.76 -6.16
CA SER A 109 10.02 9.82 -6.79
C SER A 109 11.47 9.39 -7.03
N VAL A 110 11.93 9.65 -8.25
CA VAL A 110 13.31 9.41 -8.66
C VAL A 110 14.06 10.73 -8.56
N ASN A 111 14.93 10.83 -7.56
CA ASN A 111 15.82 11.98 -7.40
C ASN A 111 17.27 11.61 -7.75
N SER A 112 18.12 12.62 -7.97
CA SER A 112 19.53 12.41 -8.36
C SER A 112 20.29 11.54 -7.35
N ARG A 113 19.97 11.66 -6.06
CA ARG A 113 20.55 10.80 -5.01
C ARG A 113 20.20 9.33 -5.21
N THR A 114 18.95 9.02 -5.58
CA THR A 114 18.50 7.65 -5.86
C THR A 114 19.18 7.10 -7.11
N ILE A 115 19.33 7.92 -8.15
CA ILE A 115 20.03 7.53 -9.38
C ILE A 115 21.50 7.21 -9.08
N ILE A 116 22.23 8.14 -8.46
CA ILE A 116 23.66 7.97 -8.14
C ILE A 116 23.86 6.79 -7.18
N GLY A 117 23.03 6.69 -6.14
CA GLY A 117 23.08 5.56 -5.20
C GLY A 117 22.80 4.22 -5.88
N SER A 118 21.89 4.19 -6.86
CA SER A 118 21.59 2.97 -7.63
C SER A 118 22.72 2.58 -8.57
N ILE A 119 23.42 3.55 -9.18
CA ILE A 119 24.59 3.28 -10.03
C ILE A 119 25.74 2.70 -9.20
N ILE A 120 26.07 3.34 -8.08
CA ILE A 120 27.11 2.84 -7.17
C ILE A 120 26.72 1.47 -6.62
N GLY A 121 25.46 1.32 -6.19
CA GLY A 121 24.94 0.06 -5.69
C GLY A 121 24.95 -1.05 -6.73
N PHE A 122 24.64 -0.74 -7.99
CA PHE A 122 24.75 -1.68 -9.10
C PHE A 122 26.18 -2.22 -9.23
N ILE A 123 27.21 -1.37 -9.17
CA ILE A 123 28.61 -1.79 -9.28
C ILE A 123 28.98 -2.71 -8.11
N VAL A 124 28.73 -2.26 -6.88
CA VAL A 124 29.08 -3.00 -5.65
C VAL A 124 28.34 -4.34 -5.58
N ALA A 125 27.03 -4.32 -5.85
CA ALA A 125 26.20 -5.52 -5.82
C ALA A 125 26.60 -6.53 -6.90
N SER A 126 26.97 -6.06 -8.10
CA SER A 126 27.41 -6.94 -9.18
C SER A 126 28.74 -7.62 -8.84
N LEU A 127 29.68 -6.89 -8.23
CA LEU A 127 30.96 -7.47 -7.80
C LEU A 127 30.79 -8.52 -6.69
N LEU A 128 29.98 -8.22 -5.66
CA LEU A 128 29.73 -9.16 -4.56
C LEU A 128 28.99 -10.40 -5.06
N SER A 129 27.97 -10.23 -5.90
CA SER A 129 27.24 -11.34 -6.51
C SER A 129 28.10 -12.14 -7.48
N ALA A 130 29.02 -11.49 -8.21
CA ALA A 130 29.98 -12.17 -9.08
C ALA A 130 30.93 -13.05 -8.28
N GLY A 131 31.36 -12.61 -7.10
CA GLY A 131 32.14 -13.43 -6.17
C GLY A 131 31.41 -14.71 -5.75
N LEU A 132 30.10 -14.63 -5.53
CA LEU A 132 29.26 -15.80 -5.22
C LEU A 132 29.17 -16.77 -6.41
N TRP A 133 29.01 -16.27 -7.63
CA TRP A 133 29.06 -17.09 -8.84
C TRP A 133 30.43 -17.73 -9.05
N TRP A 134 31.51 -16.97 -8.92
CA TRP A 134 32.87 -17.48 -9.03
C TRP A 134 33.12 -18.61 -8.03
N TYR A 135 32.78 -18.40 -6.75
CA TYR A 135 32.97 -19.40 -5.70
C TYR A 135 32.20 -20.69 -5.95
N THR A 136 30.95 -20.58 -6.42
CA THR A 136 30.11 -21.75 -6.70
C THR A 136 30.60 -22.55 -7.91
N ILE A 137 31.09 -21.86 -8.96
CA ILE A 137 31.72 -22.51 -10.11
C ILE A 137 33.02 -23.20 -9.69
N LEU A 138 33.85 -22.55 -8.85
CA LEU A 138 35.11 -23.13 -8.36
C LEU A 138 34.88 -24.45 -7.61
N LEU A 139 33.87 -24.50 -6.73
CA LEU A 139 33.61 -25.68 -5.91
C LEU A 139 32.95 -26.84 -6.67
N THR A 140 32.10 -26.54 -7.65
CA THR A 140 31.19 -27.55 -8.23
C THR A 140 31.41 -27.79 -9.72
N GLY A 141 32.16 -26.92 -10.39
CA GLY A 141 32.32 -26.92 -11.84
C GLY A 141 31.04 -26.61 -12.63
N LYS A 142 29.96 -26.15 -11.96
CA LYS A 142 28.64 -25.94 -12.57
C LYS A 142 28.03 -24.60 -12.19
N ILE A 143 27.13 -24.10 -13.05
CA ILE A 143 26.30 -22.93 -12.81
C ILE A 143 24.96 -23.39 -12.26
N TYR A 144 24.56 -22.89 -11.07
CA TYR A 144 23.26 -23.16 -10.49
C TYR A 144 22.30 -21.98 -10.68
N TYR A 145 21.40 -22.08 -11.66
CA TYR A 145 20.47 -21.00 -11.99
C TYR A 145 19.51 -20.61 -10.84
N ILE A 146 19.29 -21.49 -9.85
CA ILE A 146 18.51 -21.15 -8.65
C ILE A 146 19.13 -19.97 -7.86
N LEU A 147 20.45 -19.76 -8.00
CA LEU A 147 21.15 -18.64 -7.37
C LEU A 147 20.76 -17.29 -7.95
N ILE A 148 20.10 -17.21 -9.11
CA ILE A 148 19.59 -15.94 -9.66
C ILE A 148 18.61 -15.29 -8.67
N GLY A 149 17.72 -16.06 -8.06
CA GLY A 149 16.79 -15.51 -7.06
C GLY A 149 17.55 -14.95 -5.85
N VAL A 150 18.60 -15.65 -5.42
CA VAL A 150 19.45 -15.22 -4.29
C VAL A 150 20.21 -13.95 -4.64
N THR A 151 20.83 -13.87 -5.82
CA THR A 151 21.58 -12.69 -6.23
C THR A 151 20.69 -11.47 -6.47
N VAL A 152 19.46 -11.63 -6.97
CA VAL A 152 18.49 -10.53 -7.06
C VAL A 152 18.17 -9.96 -5.67
N ILE A 153 17.92 -10.82 -4.68
CA ILE A 153 17.63 -10.40 -3.31
C ILE A 153 18.85 -9.68 -2.71
N VAL A 154 20.05 -10.25 -2.85
CA VAL A 154 21.30 -9.65 -2.35
C VAL A 154 21.55 -8.29 -3.01
N SER A 155 21.44 -8.20 -4.33
CA SER A 155 21.61 -6.95 -5.07
C SER A 155 20.61 -5.88 -4.62
N TYR A 156 19.35 -6.27 -4.42
CA TYR A 156 18.33 -5.37 -3.87
C TYR A 156 18.70 -4.85 -2.48
N LEU A 157 19.13 -5.72 -1.56
CA LEU A 157 19.51 -5.31 -0.21
C LEU A 157 20.67 -4.31 -0.22
N ILE A 158 21.69 -4.55 -1.04
CA ILE A 158 22.84 -3.63 -1.18
C ILE A 158 22.40 -2.28 -1.73
N ILE A 159 21.62 -2.28 -2.82
CA ILE A 159 21.14 -1.03 -3.44
C ILE A 159 20.20 -0.27 -2.49
N ARG A 160 19.34 -0.98 -1.75
CA ARG A 160 18.46 -0.40 -0.74
C ARG A 160 19.26 0.31 0.36
N ILE A 161 20.33 -0.31 0.86
CA ILE A 161 21.19 0.30 1.88
C ILE A 161 21.78 1.63 1.37
N LEU A 162 22.20 1.68 0.10
CA LEU A 162 22.83 2.87 -0.48
C LEU A 162 21.84 3.97 -0.87
N THR A 163 20.66 3.60 -1.34
CA THR A 163 19.63 4.55 -1.82
C THR A 163 18.65 4.97 -0.73
N GLY A 164 18.44 4.14 0.28
CA GLY A 164 17.35 4.28 1.27
C GLY A 164 15.96 4.03 0.69
N GLN A 165 15.87 3.54 -0.56
CA GLN A 165 14.62 3.41 -1.31
C GLN A 165 14.20 1.94 -1.45
N ASN A 166 12.89 1.69 -1.48
CA ASN A 166 12.34 0.33 -1.57
C ASN A 166 12.12 -0.12 -3.02
N PHE A 167 11.73 -1.39 -3.23
CA PHE A 167 11.52 -1.98 -4.57
C PHE A 167 10.43 -1.29 -5.41
N ARG A 168 9.57 -0.47 -4.78
CA ARG A 168 8.57 0.35 -5.48
C ARG A 168 9.21 1.48 -6.30
N ASN A 169 10.45 1.85 -5.99
CA ASN A 169 11.20 2.77 -6.83
C ASN A 169 11.72 2.04 -8.08
N VAL A 170 11.29 2.49 -9.25
CA VAL A 170 11.58 1.84 -10.54
C VAL A 170 13.10 1.74 -10.78
N VAL A 171 13.88 2.75 -10.40
CA VAL A 171 15.34 2.75 -10.60
C VAL A 171 16.01 1.70 -9.72
N VAL A 172 15.62 1.60 -8.45
CA VAL A 172 16.15 0.56 -7.53
C VAL A 172 15.80 -0.83 -8.03
N PHE A 173 14.57 -1.04 -8.49
CA PHE A 173 14.12 -2.31 -9.03
C PHE A 173 14.97 -2.72 -10.24
N ILE A 174 15.07 -1.85 -11.25
CA ILE A 174 15.84 -2.11 -12.47
C ILE A 174 17.32 -2.34 -12.14
N ALA A 175 17.93 -1.50 -11.32
CA ALA A 175 19.34 -1.64 -10.93
C ALA A 175 19.61 -2.98 -10.23
N SER A 176 18.69 -3.45 -9.38
CA SER A 176 18.81 -4.73 -8.67
C SER A 176 18.78 -5.91 -9.63
N PHE A 177 17.85 -5.90 -10.60
CA PHE A 177 17.75 -6.94 -11.62
C PHE A 177 18.98 -6.95 -12.53
N ILE A 178 19.34 -5.81 -13.11
CA ILE A 178 20.49 -5.71 -14.02
C ILE A 178 21.78 -6.12 -13.29
N SER A 179 21.94 -5.73 -12.02
CA SER A 179 23.09 -6.15 -11.20
C SER A 179 23.20 -7.66 -11.07
N ALA A 180 22.10 -8.33 -10.73
CA ALA A 180 22.08 -9.78 -10.54
C ALA A 180 22.41 -10.54 -11.83
N PHE A 181 21.92 -10.06 -12.98
CA PHE A 181 22.24 -10.65 -14.29
C PHE A 181 23.68 -10.34 -14.73
N ALA A 182 24.16 -9.12 -14.51
CA ALA A 182 25.54 -8.73 -14.84
C ALA A 182 26.58 -9.52 -14.02
N ALA A 183 26.23 -9.95 -12.82
CA ALA A 183 27.09 -10.76 -11.95
C ALA A 183 27.46 -12.13 -12.54
N ILE A 184 26.64 -12.72 -13.41
CA ILE A 184 26.87 -14.04 -14.00
C ILE A 184 28.10 -14.03 -14.95
N PRO A 185 28.13 -13.21 -16.02
CA PRO A 185 29.29 -13.15 -16.90
C PRO A 185 30.53 -12.63 -16.18
N LEU A 186 30.38 -11.72 -15.20
CA LEU A 186 31.48 -11.27 -14.35
C LEU A 186 32.10 -12.42 -13.53
N GLY A 187 31.28 -13.23 -12.87
CA GLY A 187 31.76 -14.39 -12.11
C GLY A 187 32.47 -15.43 -12.98
N LEU A 188 31.95 -15.67 -14.19
CA LEU A 188 32.58 -16.53 -15.20
C LEU A 188 33.91 -15.97 -15.69
N TRP A 189 34.00 -14.66 -15.91
CA TRP A 189 35.22 -13.99 -16.32
C TRP A 189 36.30 -14.07 -15.23
N ILE A 190 35.94 -13.82 -13.97
CA ILE A 190 36.83 -13.99 -12.80
C ILE A 190 37.34 -15.42 -12.71
N TYR A 191 36.45 -16.41 -12.85
CA TYR A 191 36.82 -17.83 -12.84
C TYR A 191 37.89 -18.14 -13.90
N ARG A 192 37.65 -17.72 -15.14
CA ARG A 192 38.61 -17.97 -16.24
C ARG A 192 39.98 -17.38 -15.99
N ILE A 193 40.06 -16.16 -15.46
CA ILE A 193 41.35 -15.51 -15.18
C ILE A 193 42.16 -16.24 -14.11
N ILE A 194 41.48 -16.82 -13.12
CA ILE A 194 42.15 -17.47 -11.98
C ILE A 194 42.58 -18.91 -12.31
N THR A 195 41.83 -19.61 -13.16
CA THR A 195 42.09 -21.03 -13.49
C THR A 195 42.85 -21.24 -14.80
N THR A 196 43.11 -20.19 -15.57
CA THR A 196 43.95 -20.24 -16.79
C THR A 196 45.34 -19.73 -16.45
#